data_AF-A0A8S3B6H1-F1
#
_entry.id   AF-A0A8S3B6H1-F1
#
_cell.length_a   1.000
_cell.length_b   1.000
_cell.length_c   1.000
_cell.angle_alpha   90.00
_cell.angle_beta   90.00
_cell.angle_gamma   90.00
#
_symmetry.space_group_name_H-M   'P 1'
#
loop_
_entity.id
_entity.type
_entity.pdbx_description
1 polymer ?
#
loop_
_entity_poly.entity_id
_entity_poly.type
_entity_poly.pdbx_seq_one_letter_code
_entity_poly.pdbx_strand_id
1 'polypeptide(L)'
;MLTTPDETGSIPFVIPNNINSSHTNGHTTSTTLPDTTTFNWGNYLKTTDSHAAPVSYFCHAPLYDMWSQLTSGMKLEVINTDCSSNSNDTKEKVFWFAYIVRVEGYLALVRYEGCGEDSSMDFWCNLCSKDVHCVG
;
A
#
# COMPACT_ATOMS: atom_id res chain seq x y z
N MET A 1 -2.86 8.61 -27.32
CA MET A 1 -4.03 9.45 -27.01
C MET A 1 -3.93 9.83 -25.55
N LEU A 2 -3.46 11.04 -25.28
CA LEU A 2 -3.47 11.66 -23.96
C LEU A 2 -4.85 12.32 -23.84
N THR A 3 -5.72 11.82 -22.97
CA THR A 3 -6.98 12.51 -22.68
C THR A 3 -6.65 13.83 -21.99
N THR A 4 -7.04 14.93 -22.61
CA THR A 4 -6.98 16.28 -22.02
C THR A 4 -7.82 16.34 -20.74
N PRO A 5 -7.42 17.13 -19.74
CA PRO A 5 -8.19 17.26 -18.51
C PRO A 5 -9.51 17.97 -18.80
N ASP A 6 -10.62 17.36 -18.39
CA ASP A 6 -11.91 18.05 -18.27
C ASP A 6 -11.81 19.14 -17.19
N GLU A 7 -12.47 20.27 -17.45
CA GLU A 7 -12.48 21.54 -16.70
C GLU A 7 -13.18 21.44 -15.32
N THR A 8 -13.25 20.24 -14.74
CA THR A 8 -13.74 19.99 -13.39
C THR A 8 -12.62 19.59 -12.43
N GLY A 9 -11.44 20.23 -12.54
CA GLY A 9 -10.50 20.43 -11.43
C GLY A 9 -10.04 19.21 -10.62
N SER A 10 -10.26 17.98 -11.08
CA SER A 10 -9.76 16.78 -10.43
C SER A 10 -8.35 16.53 -10.93
N ILE A 11 -7.42 17.24 -10.29
CA ILE A 11 -6.00 16.91 -10.25
C ILE A 11 -5.91 15.39 -10.07
N PRO A 12 -5.16 14.64 -10.90
CA PRO A 12 -5.07 13.19 -10.71
C PRO A 12 -4.53 12.97 -9.30
N PHE A 13 -5.34 12.36 -8.44
CA PHE A 13 -5.11 12.42 -7.00
C PHE A 13 -3.92 11.54 -6.65
N VAL A 14 -2.88 12.09 -6.02
CA VAL A 14 -1.95 11.26 -5.27
C VAL A 14 -2.76 10.63 -4.16
N ILE A 15 -2.72 9.30 -4.03
CA ILE A 15 -3.38 8.62 -2.92
C ILE A 15 -2.84 9.25 -1.63
N PRO A 16 -3.68 9.84 -0.75
CA PRO A 16 -3.21 10.63 0.38
C PRO A 16 -2.33 9.80 1.30
N ASN A 17 -1.50 10.41 2.15
CA ASN A 17 -0.69 9.61 3.08
C ASN A 17 -1.51 8.95 4.22
N ASN A 18 -2.77 9.33 4.43
CA ASN A 18 -3.62 8.84 5.53
C ASN A 18 -4.53 7.68 5.09
N ILE A 19 -3.93 6.56 4.71
CA ILE A 19 -4.63 5.40 4.14
C ILE A 19 -4.48 4.17 4.99
N ASN A 20 -5.61 3.53 5.29
CA ASN A 20 -5.65 2.19 5.86
C ASN A 20 -5.20 1.19 4.80
N SER A 21 -4.00 0.65 4.96
CA SER A 21 -3.55 -0.54 4.23
C SER A 21 -4.31 -1.74 4.78
N SER A 22 -5.25 -2.33 4.04
CA SER A 22 -5.95 -3.52 4.52
C SER A 22 -5.02 -4.73 4.43
N HIS A 23 -4.49 -5.12 5.58
CA HIS A 23 -4.09 -6.51 5.81
C HIS A 23 -4.99 -7.07 6.90
N THR A 24 -6.13 -7.64 6.50
CA THR A 24 -6.95 -8.51 7.35
C THR A 24 -7.18 -9.81 6.62
N ASN A 25 -6.32 -10.80 6.84
CA ASN A 25 -6.65 -12.18 6.54
C ASN A 25 -7.49 -12.71 7.70
N GLY A 26 -8.82 -12.70 7.55
CA GLY A 26 -9.74 -13.16 8.59
C GLY A 26 -11.18 -13.22 8.12
N HIS A 27 -11.68 -14.44 7.97
CA HIS A 27 -13.06 -14.81 7.70
C HIS A 27 -13.97 -14.37 8.87
N THR A 28 -14.94 -13.48 8.66
CA THR A 28 -16.07 -13.29 9.60
C THR A 28 -17.37 -12.96 8.88
N THR A 29 -18.28 -13.92 8.91
CA THR A 29 -19.72 -13.75 8.72
C THR A 29 -20.35 -13.05 9.93
N SER A 30 -21.35 -12.18 9.67
CA SER A 30 -22.45 -11.72 10.53
C SER A 30 -22.37 -10.34 11.24
N THR A 31 -23.14 -9.40 10.65
CA THR A 31 -24.27 -8.66 11.28
C THR A 31 -24.01 -7.39 12.14
N THR A 32 -24.46 -6.27 11.56
CA THR A 32 -25.02 -5.04 12.16
C THR A 32 -24.07 -4.00 12.77
N LEU A 33 -23.69 -3.02 11.94
CA LEU A 33 -23.93 -1.55 12.03
C LEU A 33 -23.54 -0.99 10.63
N PRO A 34 -24.07 0.16 10.15
CA PRO A 34 -23.51 0.80 8.97
C PRO A 34 -22.15 1.37 9.38
N ASP A 35 -21.14 0.51 9.38
CA ASP A 35 -19.75 0.91 9.55
C ASP A 35 -19.52 2.06 8.59
N THR A 36 -18.95 3.15 9.11
CA THR A 36 -18.32 4.17 8.28
C THR A 36 -17.23 3.45 7.50
N THR A 37 -17.60 2.87 6.35
CA THR A 37 -16.75 2.04 5.50
C THR A 37 -15.68 2.96 4.94
N THR A 38 -14.59 3.09 5.69
CA THR A 38 -13.45 3.91 5.28
C THR A 38 -12.96 3.38 3.95
N PHE A 39 -12.92 4.24 2.93
CA PHE A 39 -12.53 3.84 1.58
C PHE A 39 -11.13 3.23 1.57
N ASN A 40 -10.98 2.09 0.89
CA ASN A 40 -9.72 1.36 0.81
C ASN A 40 -9.12 1.46 -0.59
N TRP A 41 -8.02 2.20 -0.68
CA TRP A 41 -7.33 2.43 -1.95
C TRP A 41 -6.65 1.17 -2.50
N GLY A 42 -6.08 0.32 -1.66
CA GLY A 42 -5.46 -0.94 -2.11
C GLY A 42 -6.47 -1.86 -2.80
N ASN A 43 -7.67 -1.98 -2.24
CA ASN A 43 -8.77 -2.72 -2.85
C ASN A 43 -9.23 -2.06 -4.15
N TYR A 44 -9.38 -0.73 -4.16
CA TYR A 44 -9.77 0.00 -5.38
C TYR A 44 -8.77 -0.19 -6.52
N LEU A 45 -7.46 -0.03 -6.25
CA LEU A 45 -6.40 -0.25 -7.23
C LEU A 45 -6.39 -1.70 -7.74
N LYS A 46 -6.62 -2.67 -6.85
CA LYS A 46 -6.68 -4.10 -7.22
C LYS A 46 -7.91 -4.43 -8.07
N THR A 47 -9.09 -3.91 -7.73
CA THR A 47 -10.35 -4.29 -8.41
C THR A 47 -10.54 -3.58 -9.74
N THR A 48 -10.03 -2.35 -9.86
CA THR A 48 -10.17 -1.54 -11.08
C THR A 48 -8.96 -1.58 -12.00
N ASP A 49 -7.84 -2.16 -11.52
CA ASP A 49 -6.52 -2.07 -12.16
C ASP A 49 -6.13 -0.62 -12.54
N SER A 50 -6.57 0.33 -11.71
CA SER A 50 -6.25 1.74 -11.90
C SER A 50 -4.80 2.03 -11.50
N HIS A 51 -4.25 3.09 -12.10
CA HIS A 51 -2.96 3.65 -11.74
C HIS A 51 -3.15 5.00 -11.05
N ALA A 52 -2.44 5.21 -9.95
CA ALA A 52 -2.37 6.49 -9.29
C ALA A 52 -1.36 7.40 -9.99
N ALA A 53 -1.52 8.71 -9.80
CA ALA A 53 -0.53 9.66 -10.27
C ALA A 53 0.81 9.46 -9.52
N PRO A 54 1.95 9.41 -10.22
CA PRO A 54 3.26 9.36 -9.57
C PRO A 54 3.46 10.56 -8.65
N VAL A 55 4.00 10.34 -7.44
CA VAL A 55 4.28 11.45 -6.49
C VAL A 55 5.27 12.45 -7.08
N SER A 56 6.18 12.00 -7.95
CA SER A 56 7.14 12.82 -8.69
C SER A 56 6.51 13.79 -9.69
N TYR A 57 5.18 13.82 -9.84
CA TYR A 57 4.47 14.84 -10.62
C TYR A 57 4.00 16.02 -9.75
N PHE A 58 4.16 15.93 -8.43
CA PHE A 58 3.64 16.89 -7.46
C PHE A 58 4.81 17.49 -6.65
N CYS A 59 5.34 18.63 -7.10
CA CYS A 59 6.52 19.27 -6.47
C CYS A 59 6.35 19.65 -4.99
N HIS A 60 5.11 19.78 -4.51
CA HIS A 60 4.78 20.08 -3.13
C HIS A 60 4.54 18.82 -2.27
N ALA A 61 4.52 17.64 -2.90
CA ALA A 61 4.29 16.39 -2.21
C ALA A 61 5.52 15.98 -1.40
N PRO A 62 5.35 15.46 -0.18
CA PRO A 62 6.45 14.88 0.59
C PRO A 62 7.26 13.88 -0.25
N LEU A 63 8.60 13.92 -0.11
CA LEU A 63 9.53 13.02 -0.79
C LEU A 63 9.55 13.13 -2.33
N TYR A 64 8.91 14.14 -2.92
CA TYR A 64 8.86 14.39 -4.37
C TYR A 64 10.20 14.13 -5.10
N ASP A 65 11.29 14.74 -4.63
CA ASP A 65 12.60 14.69 -5.30
C ASP A 65 13.24 13.29 -5.29
N MET A 66 12.86 12.45 -4.32
CA MET A 66 13.42 11.10 -4.16
C MET A 66 12.47 10.01 -4.65
N TRP A 67 11.17 10.30 -4.81
CA TRP A 67 10.16 9.29 -5.12
C TRP A 67 10.40 8.57 -6.44
N SER A 68 11.00 9.25 -7.42
CA SER A 68 11.37 8.68 -8.72
C SER A 68 12.43 7.56 -8.62
N GLN A 69 13.12 7.44 -7.48
CA GLN A 69 14.13 6.42 -7.23
C GLN A 69 13.52 5.10 -6.74
N LEU A 70 12.24 5.08 -6.33
CA LEU A 70 11.55 3.87 -5.93
C LEU A 70 11.20 3.03 -7.16
N THR A 71 11.83 1.87 -7.29
CA THR A 71 11.62 0.95 -8.41
C THR A 71 11.09 -0.40 -7.94
N SER A 72 10.40 -1.11 -8.83
CA SER A 72 10.09 -2.52 -8.60
C SER A 72 11.37 -3.33 -8.36
N GLY A 73 11.24 -4.39 -7.57
CA GLY A 73 12.35 -5.23 -7.13
C GLY A 73 13.15 -4.69 -5.95
N MET A 74 12.96 -3.44 -5.54
CA MET A 74 13.54 -2.93 -4.28
C MET A 74 13.05 -3.75 -3.09
N LYS A 75 13.97 -4.06 -2.17
CA LYS A 75 13.68 -4.81 -0.96
C LYS A 75 13.34 -3.85 0.19
N LEU A 76 12.37 -4.24 1.00
CA LEU A 76 11.92 -3.50 2.17
C LEU A 76 11.59 -4.46 3.31
N GLU A 77 11.56 -3.93 4.52
CA GLU A 77 11.15 -4.65 5.72
C GLU A 77 9.75 -4.17 6.12
N VAL A 78 8.82 -5.11 6.30
CA VAL A 78 7.39 -4.91 6.59
C VAL A 78 6.97 -5.73 7.80
N ILE A 79 5.94 -5.28 8.52
CA ILE A 79 5.34 -6.11 9.58
C ILE A 79 4.79 -7.40 8.98
N ASN A 80 5.23 -8.52 9.55
CA ASN A 80 4.59 -9.81 9.36
C ASN A 80 3.35 -9.91 10.26
N THR A 81 2.20 -9.68 9.65
CA THR A 81 0.91 -9.73 10.33
C THR A 81 0.47 -11.14 10.69
N ASP A 82 0.96 -12.18 9.99
CA ASP A 82 0.57 -13.57 10.22
C ASP A 82 1.06 -14.07 11.59
N CYS A 83 2.20 -13.57 12.05
CA CYS A 83 2.73 -13.87 13.38
C CYS A 83 2.15 -12.97 14.50
N SER A 84 1.57 -11.83 14.15
CA SER A 84 1.14 -10.79 15.11
C SER A 84 -0.17 -11.09 15.85
N SER A 85 -0.86 -12.19 15.50
CA SER A 85 -2.21 -12.50 16.00
C SER A 85 -2.25 -13.44 17.21
N ASN A 86 -1.10 -13.94 17.70
CA ASN A 86 -1.06 -15.11 18.59
C ASN A 86 -0.61 -14.85 20.05
N SER A 87 -0.39 -13.62 20.51
CA SER A 87 -0.01 -13.36 21.92
C SER A 87 -0.81 -12.23 22.56
N ASN A 88 -1.53 -12.58 23.62
CA ASN A 88 -2.41 -11.67 24.37
C ASN A 88 -1.67 -10.71 25.33
N ASP A 89 -0.34 -10.57 25.25
CA ASP A 89 0.37 -9.78 26.27
C ASP A 89 1.68 -9.07 25.85
N THR A 90 2.19 -9.30 24.64
CA THR A 90 3.27 -8.48 24.08
C THR A 90 3.12 -8.47 22.56
N LYS A 91 2.67 -7.35 21.98
CA LYS A 91 2.68 -7.14 20.52
C LYS A 91 4.12 -6.95 20.06
N GLU A 92 4.91 -8.02 20.08
CA GLU A 92 6.19 -8.03 19.38
C GLU A 92 5.87 -7.99 17.88
N LYS A 93 6.19 -6.85 17.26
CA LYS A 93 6.11 -6.71 15.81
C LYS A 93 7.20 -7.58 15.21
N VAL A 94 6.81 -8.70 14.63
CA VAL A 94 7.69 -9.49 13.78
C VAL A 94 7.77 -8.80 12.44
N PHE A 95 8.96 -8.54 11.96
CA PHE A 95 9.18 -7.99 10.62
C PHE A 95 9.64 -9.10 9.67
N TRP A 96 9.32 -8.92 8.39
CA TRP A 96 9.74 -9.80 7.30
C TRP A 96 10.16 -8.98 6.10
N PHE A 97 11.00 -9.57 5.26
CA PHE A 97 11.42 -8.93 4.03
C PHE A 97 10.38 -9.09 2.93
N ALA A 98 10.23 -8.05 2.11
CA ALA A 98 9.39 -8.06 0.94
C ALA A 98 10.04 -7.29 -0.21
N TYR A 99 9.55 -7.50 -1.42
CA TYR A 99 9.95 -6.78 -2.62
C TYR A 99 8.81 -5.91 -3.12
N ILE A 100 9.14 -4.73 -3.65
CA ILE A 100 8.19 -3.86 -4.35
C ILE A 100 7.82 -4.53 -5.67
N VAL A 101 6.54 -4.86 -5.85
CA VAL A 101 5.98 -5.30 -7.13
C VAL A 101 5.64 -4.08 -7.98
N ARG A 102 4.96 -3.10 -7.39
CA ARG A 102 4.49 -1.87 -8.07
C ARG A 102 4.31 -0.74 -7.04
N VAL A 103 4.48 0.51 -7.46
CA VAL A 103 4.21 1.71 -6.64
C VAL A 103 3.09 2.52 -7.29
N GLU A 104 2.10 2.94 -6.49
CA GLU A 104 0.95 3.75 -6.89
C GLU A 104 0.73 4.87 -5.87
N GLY A 105 1.11 6.10 -6.21
CA GLY A 105 1.13 7.20 -5.24
C GLY A 105 2.08 6.87 -4.09
N TYR A 106 1.60 6.91 -2.84
CA TYR A 106 2.35 6.47 -1.66
C TYR A 106 2.16 4.98 -1.30
N LEU A 107 1.29 4.26 -2.02
CA LEU A 107 1.09 2.83 -1.82
C LEU A 107 2.09 2.03 -2.64
N ALA A 108 2.56 0.91 -2.09
CA ALA A 108 3.26 -0.12 -2.82
C ALA A 108 2.49 -1.43 -2.72
N LEU A 109 2.36 -2.10 -3.86
CA LEU A 109 2.04 -3.53 -3.88
C LEU A 109 3.34 -4.26 -3.60
N VAL A 110 3.37 -5.05 -2.54
CA VAL A 110 4.56 -5.75 -2.08
C VAL A 110 4.31 -7.25 -1.98
N ARG A 111 5.40 -8.00 -2.12
CA ARG A 111 5.42 -9.46 -2.02
C ARG A 111 6.46 -9.91 -1.02
N TYR A 112 6.06 -10.75 -0.06
CA TYR A 112 7.02 -11.32 0.89
C TYR A 112 8.14 -12.10 0.20
N GLU A 113 9.34 -12.04 0.77
CA GLU A 113 10.43 -12.90 0.37
C GLU A 113 10.09 -14.36 0.72
N GLY A 114 10.30 -15.26 -0.25
CA GLY A 114 10.10 -16.70 -0.08
C GLY A 114 8.73 -17.25 -0.52
N CYS A 115 7.76 -16.40 -0.89
CA CYS A 115 6.46 -16.88 -1.42
C CYS A 115 6.45 -17.14 -2.93
N GLY A 116 7.59 -17.00 -3.61
CA GLY A 116 7.72 -17.29 -5.04
C GLY A 116 7.03 -16.23 -5.94
N GLU A 117 6.47 -16.69 -7.05
CA GLU A 117 5.81 -15.80 -8.04
C GLU A 117 4.30 -15.64 -7.82
N ASP A 118 3.76 -16.14 -6.70
CA ASP A 118 2.33 -16.12 -6.42
C ASP A 118 1.80 -14.73 -6.06
N SER A 119 1.11 -14.10 -7.02
CA SER A 119 0.48 -12.78 -6.83
C SER A 119 -0.75 -12.78 -5.94
N SER A 120 -1.26 -13.95 -5.55
CA SER A 120 -2.39 -14.01 -4.61
C SER A 120 -2.01 -13.57 -3.19
N MET A 121 -0.71 -13.65 -2.87
CA MET A 121 -0.12 -13.24 -1.59
C MET A 121 0.34 -11.78 -1.58
N ASP A 122 0.18 -11.04 -2.69
CA ASP A 122 0.56 -9.63 -2.76
C ASP A 122 -0.40 -8.77 -1.95
N PHE A 123 0.15 -7.77 -1.26
CA PHE A 123 -0.63 -6.84 -0.46
C PHE A 123 -0.17 -5.41 -0.65
N TRP A 124 -1.10 -4.47 -0.45
CA TRP A 124 -0.79 -3.04 -0.52
C TRP A 124 -0.37 -2.53 0.85
N CYS A 125 0.74 -1.79 0.91
CA CYS A 125 1.17 -1.06 2.09
C CYS A 125 1.50 0.40 1.75
N ASN A 126 1.37 1.30 2.72
CA ASN A 126 1.84 2.67 2.59
C ASN A 126 3.35 2.73 2.90
N LEU A 127 4.15 3.14 1.92
CA LEU A 127 5.61 3.25 2.04
C LEU A 127 6.07 4.31 3.05
N CYS A 128 5.22 5.30 3.35
CA CYS A 128 5.47 6.32 4.36
C CYS A 128 5.02 5.88 5.77
N SER A 129 4.54 4.64 5.93
CA SER A 129 4.22 4.09 7.24
C SER A 129 5.49 3.92 8.07
N LYS A 130 5.39 4.23 9.36
CA LYS A 130 6.43 3.98 10.38
C LYS A 130 6.82 2.51 10.54
N ASP A 131 6.01 1.61 9.95
CA ASP A 131 6.16 0.16 10.00
C ASP A 131 6.76 -0.42 8.69
N VAL A 132 7.22 0.47 7.79
CA VAL A 132 7.94 0.11 6.56
C VAL A 132 9.34 0.72 6.66
N HIS A 133 10.37 -0.12 6.49
CA HIS A 133 11.76 0.30 6.56
C HIS A 133 12.49 -0.03 5.27
N CYS A 134 13.38 0.89 4.85
CA CYS A 134 14.34 0.61 3.79
C CYS A 134 15.37 -0.42 4.30
N VAL A 135 15.86 -1.27 3.41
CA VAL A 135 16.91 -2.22 3.75
C VAL A 135 18.24 -1.46 3.85
N GLY A 136 18.69 -1.19 5.08
CA GLY A 136 20.06 -0.75 5.42
C GLY A 136 20.42 0.67 5.03
#